data_AF-A0AA85IJE2-F1
#
_entry.id   AF-A0AA85IJE2-F1
#
_cell.length_a   1.000
_cell.length_b   1.000
_cell.length_c   1.000
_cell.angle_alpha   90.00
_cell.angle_beta   90.00
_cell.angle_gamma   90.00
#
_symmetry.space_group_name_H-M   'P 1'
#
loop_
_entity.id
_entity.type
_entity.pdbx_description
1 polymer ?
#
loop_
_entity_poly.entity_id
_entity_poly.type
_entity_poly.pdbx_seq_one_letter_code
_entity_poly.pdbx_strand_id
1 'polypeptide(L)' 'MLGGLNDNSSKGILAVKTAHKQSTTLFICDPHCYRTNKEPTISELCEEGWIRWCKTTELTEKSFYNLCLPL' A
#
# COMPACT_ATOMS: atom_id res chain seq x y z
N MET A 1 3.15 -3.23 -8.47
CA MET A 1 3.86 -2.13 -7.79
C MET A 1 3.15 -0.82 -8.12
N LEU A 2 2.90 0.03 -7.11
CA LEU A 2 2.35 1.37 -7.22
C LEU A 2 3.48 2.37 -6.93
N GLY A 3 3.77 3.28 -7.85
CA GLY A 3 4.71 4.39 -7.62
C GLY A 3 3.97 5.71 -7.68
N GLY A 4 4.06 6.53 -6.62
CA GLY A 4 3.54 7.90 -6.63
C GLY A 4 4.65 8.90 -6.93
N LEU A 5 4.35 9.86 -7.81
CA LEU A 5 5.33 10.88 -8.23
C LEU A 5 5.66 11.87 -7.10
N ASN A 6 4.65 12.35 -6.37
CA ASN A 6 4.83 13.42 -5.39
C ASN A 6 4.94 12.93 -3.94
N ASP A 7 4.45 11.72 -3.64
CA ASP A 7 4.58 11.13 -2.30
C ASP A 7 5.93 10.46 -2.08
N ASN A 8 6.76 10.33 -3.15
CA ASN A 8 8.06 9.67 -3.14
C ASN A 8 8.04 8.31 -2.44
N SER A 9 6.90 7.60 -2.50
CA SER A 9 6.68 6.38 -1.75
C SER A 9 6.10 5.30 -2.66
N SER A 10 6.95 4.36 -3.04
CA SER A 10 6.49 3.15 -3.72
C SER A 10 5.76 2.22 -2.75
N LYS A 11 4.72 1.52 -3.23
CA LYS A 11 3.98 0.52 -2.45
C LYS A 11 3.69 -0.73 -3.29
N GLY A 12 3.67 -1.89 -2.65
CA GLY A 12 3.11 -3.12 -3.22
C GLY A 12 1.59 -3.11 -3.06
N ILE A 13 0.84 -3.43 -4.12
CA ILE A 13 -0.59 -3.74 -4.01
C ILE A 13 -0.70 -5.27 -4.04
N LEU A 14 -1.20 -5.83 -2.95
CA LEU A 14 -1.33 -7.28 -2.76
C LEU A 14 -2.73 -7.78 -3.13
N ALA A 15 -3.77 -6.96 -2.89
CA ALA A 15 -5.15 -7.29 -3.23
C ALA A 15 -5.98 -6.03 -3.45
N VAL A 16 -7.14 -6.22 -4.10
CA VAL A 16 -8.15 -5.17 -4.28
C VAL A 16 -9.48 -5.69 -3.75
N LYS A 17 -10.19 -4.85 -3.01
CA LYS A 17 -11.55 -5.11 -2.57
C LYS A 17 -12.49 -4.06 -3.16
N THR A 18 -13.47 -4.53 -3.92
CA THR A 18 -14.53 -3.73 -4.51
C THR A 18 -15.88 -4.25 -4.02
N ALA A 19 -16.80 -3.36 -3.65
CA ALA A 19 -18.17 -3.73 -3.31
C ALA A 19 -19.14 -2.71 -3.90
N HIS A 20 -20.34 -3.18 -4.28
CA HIS A 20 -21.38 -2.32 -4.86
C HIS A 20 -21.74 -1.20 -3.87
N LYS A 21 -21.66 0.06 -4.34
CA LYS A 21 -21.87 1.30 -3.55
C LYS A 21 -20.86 1.56 -2.42
N GLN A 22 -19.70 0.90 -2.40
CA GLN A 22 -18.63 1.21 -1.44
C GLN A 22 -17.37 1.68 -2.18
N SER A 23 -16.57 2.52 -1.52
CA SER A 23 -15.26 2.92 -2.03
C SER A 23 -14.35 1.71 -2.17
N THR A 24 -13.64 1.62 -3.30
CA THR A 24 -12.59 0.62 -3.51
C THR A 24 -11.49 0.76 -2.47
N THR A 25 -11.04 -0.36 -1.93
CA THR A 25 -9.89 -0.41 -1.03
C THR A 25 -8.80 -1.31 -1.58
N LEU A 26 -7.56 -0.89 -1.38
CA LEU A 26 -6.35 -1.58 -1.78
C LEU A 26 -5.71 -2.20 -0.53
N PHE A 27 -5.28 -3.46 -0.62
CA PHE A 27 -4.42 -4.05 0.38
C PHE A 27 -2.98 -3.75 -0.01
N ILE A 28 -2.35 -2.86 0.75
CA ILE A 28 -1.03 -2.31 0.43
C ILE A 28 0.05 -2.87 1.36
N CYS A 29 1.24 -3.05 0.83
CA CYS A 29 2.47 -3.34 1.55
C CYS A 29 3.46 -2.22 1.29
N ASP A 30 3.96 -1.60 2.36
CA ASP A 30 4.92 -0.51 2.31
C ASP A 30 6.35 -1.06 2.49
N PRO A 31 7.22 -0.96 1.47
CA PRO A 31 8.56 -1.54 1.49
C PRO A 31 9.58 -0.72 2.30
N HIS A 32 9.19 0.42 2.88
CA HIS A 32 10.13 1.30 3.60
C HIS A 32 10.34 0.89 5.07
N CYS A 33 9.75 -0.23 5.52
CA CYS A 33 10.01 -0.78 6.84
C CYS A 33 11.48 -1.20 6.95
N TYR A 34 12.22 -0.60 7.89
CA TYR A 34 13.61 -0.92 8.16
C TYR A 34 13.80 -1.35 9.60
N ARG A 35 14.49 -2.48 9.81
CA ARG A 35 14.81 -3.05 11.14
C ARG A 35 16.27 -3.51 11.16
N THR A 36 16.97 -3.28 12.27
CA THR A 36 18.39 -3.64 12.42
C THR A 36 18.63 -4.94 13.18
N ASN A 37 17.68 -5.36 14.03
CA ASN A 37 17.95 -6.37 15.06
C ASN A 37 17.16 -7.67 14.88
N LYS A 38 15.96 -7.60 14.30
CA LYS A 38 15.05 -8.73 14.16
C LYS A 38 14.10 -8.50 12.98
N GLU A 39 13.86 -9.55 12.21
CA GLU A 39 12.82 -9.57 11.19
C GLU A 39 11.43 -9.37 11.85
N PRO A 40 10.61 -8.44 11.35
CA PRO A 40 9.28 -8.22 11.90
C PRO A 40 8.36 -9.39 11.53
N THR A 41 7.50 -9.74 12.46
CA THR A 41 6.40 -10.68 12.22
C THR A 41 5.30 -10.01 11.40
N ILE A 42 4.46 -10.81 10.73
CA ILE A 42 3.30 -10.28 9.99
C ILE A 42 2.35 -9.51 10.91
N SER A 43 2.19 -9.94 12.18
CA SER A 43 1.34 -9.22 13.14
C SER A 43 1.87 -7.81 13.40
N GLU A 44 3.18 -7.69 13.69
CA GLU A 44 3.83 -6.39 13.91
C GLU A 44 3.70 -5.50 12.67
N LEU A 45 3.89 -6.05 11.46
CA LEU A 45 3.72 -5.30 10.22
C LEU A 45 2.28 -4.80 10.00
N CYS A 46 1.28 -5.59 10.38
CA CYS A 46 -0.13 -5.21 10.29
C CYS A 46 -0.52 -4.17 11.35
N GLU A 47 -0.08 -4.37 12.60
CA GLU A 47 -0.35 -3.48 13.74
C GLU A 47 0.25 -2.09 13.54
N GLU A 48 1.45 -2.02 12.97
CA GLU A 48 2.13 -0.77 12.64
C GLU A 48 1.69 -0.16 11.30
N GLY A 49 0.85 -0.86 10.53
CA GLY A 49 0.28 -0.36 9.29
C GLY A 49 1.19 -0.44 8.06
N TRP A 50 2.33 -1.15 8.14
CA TRP A 50 3.18 -1.46 6.97
C TRP A 50 2.44 -2.35 5.98
N ILE A 51 1.54 -3.21 6.46
CA ILE A 51 0.63 -4.01 5.63
C ILE A 51 -0.79 -3.71 6.07
N ARG A 52 -1.60 -3.07 5.22
CA ARG A 52 -2.95 -2.63 5.61
C ARG A 52 -3.90 -2.47 4.45
N TRP A 53 -5.19 -2.39 4.77
CA TRP A 53 -6.20 -1.85 3.85
C TRP A 53 -6.11 -0.32 3.80
N CYS A 54 -6.18 0.21 2.59
CA CYS A 54 -6.09 1.64 2.28
C CYS A 54 -7.23 1.99 1.33
N LYS A 55 -8.05 2.99 1.66
CA LYS A 55 -9.05 3.52 0.73
C LYS A 55 -8.36 4.27 -0.39
N THR A 56 -8.86 4.17 -1.60
CA THR A 56 -8.29 4.94 -2.72
C THR A 56 -8.36 6.45 -2.50
N THR A 57 -9.27 6.94 -1.66
CA THR A 57 -9.38 8.35 -1.27
C THR A 57 -8.27 8.80 -0.31
N GLU A 58 -7.51 7.88 0.30
CA GLU A 58 -6.31 8.23 1.07
C GLU A 58 -5.11 8.50 0.17
N LEU A 59 -5.16 8.07 -1.11
CA LEU A 59 -4.15 8.41 -2.10
C LEU A 59 -4.32 9.88 -2.49
N THR A 60 -3.21 10.56 -2.77
CA THR A 60 -3.27 11.99 -3.09
C THR A 60 -3.88 12.20 -4.46
N GLU A 61 -5.05 12.85 -4.52
CA GLU A 61 -5.76 13.16 -5.78
C GLU A 61 -4.94 14.05 -6.74
N LYS A 62 -3.93 14.75 -6.21
CA LYS A 62 -3.03 15.65 -6.96
C LYS A 62 -1.77 14.94 -7.48
N SER A 63 -1.67 13.63 -7.32
CA SER A 63 -0.52 12.83 -7.71
C SER A 63 -0.88 11.88 -8.84
N PHE A 64 0.02 11.75 -9.81
CA PHE A 64 -0.04 10.65 -10.76
C PHE A 64 0.60 9.40 -10.15
N TYR A 65 -0.03 8.26 -10.40
CA TYR A 65 0.40 6.96 -9.91
C TYR A 65 0.66 6.01 -11.08
N ASN A 66 1.84 5.40 -11.09
CA ASN A 66 2.20 4.36 -12.06
C ASN A 66 1.94 2.98 -11.46
N LEU A 67 1.33 2.08 -12.24
CA LEU A 67 1.10 0.68 -11.87
C LEU A 67 1.94 -0.23 -12.76
N CYS A 68 2.81 -1.02 -12.14
CA CYS A 68 3.50 -2.14 -12.79
C CYS A 68 2.84 -3.46 -12.37
N LEU A 69 2.29 -4.18 -13.35
CA LEU A 69 1.67 -5.49 -13.19
C LEU A 69 2.61 -6.54 -13.80
N PRO A 70 3.27 -7.38 -12.99
CA PRO A 70 4.09 -8.47 -13.53
C PRO A 70 3.19 -9.49 -14.26
N LEU A 71 3.74 -10.07 -15.33
CA LEU A 71 3.11 -11.13 -16.13
C LEU A 71 3.32 -12.51 -15.50
#